data_AF-A0AAE3ZDR9-F1
#
_entry.id   AF-A0AAE3ZDR9-F1
#
_cell.length_a   1.000
_cell.length_b   1.000
_cell.length_c   1.000
_cell.angle_alpha   90.00
_cell.angle_beta   90.00
_cell.angle_gamma   90.00
#
_symmetry.space_group_name_H-M   'P 1'
#
loop_
_entity.id
_entity.type
_entity.pdbx_description
1 polymer ?
#
loop_
_entity_poly.entity_id
_entity_poly.type
_entity_poly.pdbx_seq_one_letter_code
_entity_poly.pdbx_strand_id
1 'polypeptide(L)'
;MYGGVEWEGPVVWWQPVEGQRHAFSPDRRPRPGQERDTVCGEQVTLVELAEVDWLAPTCDVCMAEACTRRDARVERDREARHARERLAREHAERWTR
;
A
#
# COMPACT_ATOMS: atom_id res chain seq x y z
N MET A 1 -6.27 -8.16 26.77
CA MET A 1 -5.48 -8.42 25.55
C MET A 1 -5.94 -7.43 24.50
N TYR A 2 -5.17 -6.37 24.24
CA TYR A 2 -5.51 -5.42 23.20
C TYR A 2 -5.35 -6.15 21.86
N GLY A 3 -6.46 -6.42 21.19
CA GLY A 3 -6.45 -6.89 19.80
C GLY A 3 -5.89 -5.77 18.94
N GLY A 4 -4.56 -5.69 18.87
CA GLY A 4 -3.86 -4.70 18.07
C GLY A 4 -4.21 -4.95 16.61
N VAL A 5 -4.75 -3.93 15.94
CA VAL A 5 -4.82 -3.92 14.49
C VAL A 5 -3.38 -3.93 14.00
N GLU A 6 -2.91 -5.09 13.55
CA GLU A 6 -1.57 -5.22 12.98
C GLU A 6 -1.54 -4.39 11.69
N TRP A 7 -0.64 -3.41 11.64
CA TRP A 7 -0.52 -2.53 10.50
C TRP A 7 0.21 -3.25 9.36
N GLU A 8 -0.48 -3.50 8.25
CA GLU A 8 0.05 -4.21 7.08
C GLU A 8 0.97 -3.36 6.18
N GLY A 9 1.25 -2.12 6.56
CA GLY A 9 2.02 -1.21 5.72
C GLY A 9 1.18 -0.42 4.69
N PRO A 10 1.82 0.42 3.87
CA PRO A 10 1.16 1.14 2.80
C PRO A 10 0.97 0.24 1.56
N VAL A 11 0.12 0.66 0.62
CA VAL A 11 -0.03 -0.02 -0.68
C VAL A 11 1.02 0.42 -1.71
N VAL A 12 1.62 1.59 -1.50
CA VAL A 12 2.76 2.15 -2.24
C VAL A 12 3.53 3.11 -1.33
N TRP A 13 4.79 3.36 -1.65
CA TRP A 13 5.52 4.50 -1.11
C TRP A 13 5.53 5.65 -2.10
N TRP A 14 5.28 6.87 -1.65
CA TRP A 14 5.38 8.08 -2.48
C TRP A 14 6.75 8.70 -2.34
N GLN A 15 7.33 9.19 -3.43
CA GLN A 15 8.51 10.05 -3.38
C GLN A 15 8.54 11.01 -4.59
N PRO A 16 8.83 12.31 -4.38
CA PRO A 16 9.17 13.26 -5.42
C PRO A 16 10.40 12.80 -6.23
N VAL A 17 10.28 12.81 -7.56
CA VAL A 17 11.33 12.55 -8.53
C VAL A 17 11.06 13.42 -9.75
N GLU A 18 12.07 14.12 -10.25
CA GLU A 18 11.99 14.93 -11.47
C GLU A 18 10.75 15.85 -11.56
N GLY A 19 10.39 16.47 -10.43
CA GLY A 19 9.27 17.43 -10.37
C GLY A 19 7.88 16.82 -10.32
N GLN A 20 7.75 15.50 -10.15
CA GLN A 20 6.50 14.80 -9.90
C GLN A 20 6.63 13.84 -8.71
N ARG A 21 5.52 13.54 -8.01
CA ARG A 21 5.49 12.45 -7.02
C ARG A 21 5.17 11.14 -7.73
N HIS A 22 6.09 10.18 -7.61
CA HIS A 22 5.94 8.83 -8.13
C HIS A 22 5.67 7.83 -7.00
N ALA A 23 4.99 6.74 -7.34
CA ALA A 23 4.75 5.62 -6.46
C ALA A 23 5.83 4.55 -6.65
N PHE A 24 6.20 3.88 -5.56
CA PHE A 24 7.13 2.76 -5.51
C PHE A 24 6.48 1.56 -4.83
N SER A 25 6.99 0.35 -5.11
CA SER A 25 6.51 -0.89 -4.47
C SER A 25 6.53 -0.80 -2.94
N PRO A 26 5.50 -1.30 -2.23
CA PRO A 26 5.40 -1.22 -0.77
C PRO A 26 6.45 -2.07 -0.03
N ASP A 27 7.07 -3.05 -0.69
CA ASP A 27 7.97 -4.06 -0.09
C ASP A 27 9.12 -3.44 0.71
N ARG A 28 9.61 -2.28 0.27
CA ARG A 28 10.70 -1.57 0.93
C ARG A 28 10.43 -0.08 0.91
N ARG A 29 10.68 0.59 2.04
CA ARG A 29 10.66 2.05 2.12
C ARG A 29 11.79 2.65 1.24
N PRO A 30 11.50 3.62 0.37
CA PRO A 30 12.50 4.35 -0.39
C PRO A 30 13.53 5.02 0.52
N ARG A 31 14.80 4.97 0.13
CA ARG A 31 15.90 5.68 0.80
C ARG A 31 16.80 6.38 -0.23
N PRO A 32 17.41 7.52 0.12
CA PRO A 32 18.39 8.19 -0.72
C PRO A 32 19.55 7.26 -1.13
N GLY A 33 20.06 7.45 -2.34
CA GLY A 33 21.14 6.66 -2.96
C GLY A 33 20.71 5.31 -3.53
N GLN A 34 19.42 4.96 -3.51
CA GLN A 34 18.93 3.72 -4.12
C GLN A 34 18.49 3.96 -5.56
N GLU A 35 18.78 3.00 -6.44
CA GLU A 35 18.08 2.85 -7.71
C GLU A 35 16.79 2.08 -7.49
N ARG A 36 15.67 2.61 -8.01
CA ARG A 36 14.37 1.97 -7.89
C ARG A 36 13.53 2.20 -9.14
N ASP A 37 12.69 1.21 -9.43
CA ASP A 37 11.63 1.36 -10.41
C ASP A 37 10.40 1.96 -9.75
N THR A 38 9.90 3.02 -10.36
CA THR A 38 8.57 3.56 -10.09
C THR A 38 7.51 2.59 -10.63
N VAL A 39 6.32 2.70 -10.08
CA VAL A 39 5.18 1.90 -10.50
C VAL A 39 4.73 2.22 -11.93
N CYS A 40 5.02 3.43 -12.44
CA CYS A 40 4.77 3.78 -13.84
C CYS A 40 5.88 3.29 -14.80
N GLY A 41 6.87 2.55 -14.33
CA GLY A 41 7.89 1.89 -15.16
C GLY A 41 9.18 2.69 -15.37
N GLU A 42 9.31 3.85 -14.73
CA GLU A 42 10.51 4.67 -14.80
C GLU A 42 11.54 4.23 -13.75
N GLN A 43 12.79 4.06 -14.17
CA GLN A 43 13.92 3.74 -13.28
C GLN A 43 14.61 5.03 -12.85
N VAL A 44 14.75 5.22 -11.54
CA VAL A 44 15.21 6.48 -10.95
C VAL A 44 16.23 6.24 -9.86
N THR A 45 17.14 7.20 -9.67
CA THR A 45 18.02 7.25 -8.50
C THR A 45 17.43 8.19 -7.46
N LEU A 46 17.17 7.67 -6.27
CA LEU A 46 16.57 8.43 -5.19
C LEU A 46 17.56 9.40 -4.56
N VAL A 47 17.16 10.65 -4.41
CA VAL A 47 17.96 11.71 -3.79
C VAL A 47 17.42 12.07 -2.41
N GLU A 48 18.24 12.79 -1.64
CA GLU A 48 17.76 13.52 -0.45
C GLU A 48 16.77 14.60 -0.90
N LEU A 49 15.69 14.76 -0.14
CA LEU A 49 14.58 15.65 -0.49
C LEU A 49 14.40 16.74 0.56
N ALA A 50 14.06 17.93 0.09
CA ALA A 50 13.54 19.02 0.90
C ALA A 50 12.02 18.91 1.05
N GLU A 51 11.46 19.60 2.04
CA GLU A 51 10.00 19.64 2.26
C GLU A 51 9.25 20.21 1.04
N VAL A 52 9.84 21.17 0.34
CA VAL A 52 9.25 21.82 -0.84
C VAL A 52 9.06 20.85 -2.01
N ASP A 53 9.90 19.83 -2.15
CA ASP A 53 9.82 18.84 -3.23
C ASP A 53 8.50 18.05 -3.15
N TRP A 54 7.95 17.91 -1.95
CA TRP A 54 6.67 17.24 -1.73
C TRP A 54 5.47 18.02 -2.23
N LEU A 55 5.64 19.27 -2.66
CA LEU A 55 4.58 20.07 -3.30
C LEU A 55 4.41 19.74 -4.79
N ALA A 56 5.32 18.96 -5.38
CA ALA A 56 5.23 18.51 -6.76
C ALA A 56 3.88 17.83 -7.08
N PRO A 57 3.30 17.99 -8.29
CA PRO A 57 2.12 17.25 -8.70
C PRO A 57 2.35 15.73 -8.63
N THR A 58 1.30 14.93 -8.49
CA THR A 58 1.44 13.47 -8.53
C THR A 58 1.37 12.97 -9.97
N CYS A 59 2.22 12.02 -10.33
CA CYS A 59 2.12 11.31 -11.60
C CYS A 59 0.77 10.56 -11.68
N ASP A 60 -0.03 10.84 -12.71
CA ASP A 60 -1.38 10.29 -12.86
C ASP A 60 -1.40 8.75 -12.95
N VAL A 61 -0.42 8.17 -13.64
CA VAL A 61 -0.28 6.70 -13.77
C VAL A 61 0.00 6.07 -12.40
N CYS A 62 0.91 6.67 -11.63
CA CYS A 62 1.20 6.21 -10.28
C CYS A 62 0.00 6.37 -9.35
N MET A 63 -0.78 7.45 -9.49
CA MET A 63 -2.00 7.67 -8.72
C MET A 63 -3.06 6.62 -9.02
N ALA A 64 -3.32 6.35 -10.31
CA ALA A 64 -4.29 5.35 -10.73
C ALA A 64 -3.95 3.96 -10.16
N GLU A 65 -2.69 3.55 -10.27
CA GLU A 65 -2.25 2.24 -9.77
C GLU A 65 -2.28 2.17 -8.23
N ALA A 66 -1.95 3.25 -7.53
CA ALA A 66 -2.10 3.31 -6.08
C ALA A 66 -3.57 3.13 -5.64
N CYS A 67 -4.52 3.73 -6.36
CA CYS A 67 -5.96 3.53 -6.15
C CYS A 67 -6.36 2.07 -6.41
N THR A 68 -5.93 1.47 -7.52
CA THR A 68 -6.18 0.05 -7.82
C THR A 68 -5.70 -0.86 -6.70
N ARG A 69 -4.46 -0.66 -6.21
CA ARG A 69 -3.90 -1.46 -5.11
C ARG A 69 -4.66 -1.28 -3.80
N ARG A 70 -5.08 -0.04 -3.49
CA ARG A 70 -5.92 0.25 -2.32
C ARG A 70 -7.23 -0.50 -2.40
N ASP A 71 -7.92 -0.43 -3.54
CA ASP A 71 -9.24 -1.02 -3.72
C ASP A 71 -9.16 -2.55 -3.65
N ALA A 72 -8.11 -3.13 -4.25
CA ALA A 72 -7.83 -4.56 -4.14
C ALA A 72 -7.55 -5.00 -2.68
N ARG A 73 -6.87 -4.18 -1.86
CA ARG A 73 -6.67 -4.48 -0.44
C ARG A 73 -7.99 -4.45 0.32
N VAL A 74 -8.80 -3.41 0.11
CA VAL A 74 -10.11 -3.28 0.76
C VAL A 74 -10.99 -4.48 0.45
N GLU A 75 -10.97 -4.98 -0.78
CA GLU A 75 -11.78 -6.15 -1.14
C GLU A 75 -11.27 -7.43 -0.46
N ARG A 76 -9.95 -7.68 -0.47
CA ARG A 76 -9.37 -8.81 0.29
C ARG A 76 -9.72 -8.77 1.77
N ASP A 77 -9.70 -7.59 2.39
CA ASP A 77 -10.03 -7.43 3.80
C ASP A 77 -11.51 -7.76 4.08
N ARG A 78 -12.41 -7.38 3.16
CA ARG A 78 -13.83 -7.72 3.24
C ARG A 78 -14.04 -9.23 3.11
N GLU A 79 -13.42 -9.84 2.12
CA GLU A 79 -13.48 -11.30 1.90
C GLU A 79 -12.95 -12.06 3.11
N ALA A 80 -11.81 -11.64 3.66
CA ALA A 80 -11.22 -12.24 4.85
C ALA A 80 -12.15 -12.11 6.07
N ARG A 81 -12.79 -10.94 6.26
CA ARG A 81 -13.79 -10.75 7.32
C ARG A 81 -14.97 -11.70 7.15
N HIS A 82 -15.54 -11.80 5.95
CA HIS A 82 -16.66 -12.69 5.68
C HIS A 82 -16.29 -14.16 5.85
N ALA A 83 -15.08 -14.56 5.47
CA ALA A 83 -14.58 -15.91 5.71
C ALA A 83 -14.48 -16.20 7.21
N ARG A 84 -13.94 -15.28 8.00
CA ARG A 84 -13.86 -15.41 9.48
C ARG A 84 -15.26 -15.54 10.11
N GLU A 85 -16.21 -14.73 9.66
CA GLU A 85 -17.61 -14.80 10.13
C GLU A 85 -18.27 -16.15 9.82
N ARG A 86 -18.07 -16.68 8.61
CA ARG A 86 -18.59 -18.02 8.23
C ARG A 86 -18.01 -19.11 9.11
N LEU A 87 -16.68 -19.15 9.25
CA LEU A 87 -15.98 -20.14 10.08
C LEU A 87 -16.44 -20.06 11.54
N ALA A 88 -16.65 -18.84 12.07
CA ALA A 88 -17.16 -18.66 13.42
C ALA A 88 -18.58 -19.24 13.60
N ARG A 89 -19.48 -19.05 12.62
CA ARG A 89 -20.83 -19.64 12.64
C ARG A 89 -20.78 -21.17 12.58
N GLU A 90 -20.03 -21.74 11.63
CA GLU A 90 -19.88 -23.19 11.49
C GLU A 90 -19.29 -23.83 12.75
N HIS A 91 -18.32 -23.16 13.37
CA HIS A 91 -17.76 -23.60 14.64
C HIS A 91 -18.82 -23.56 15.75
N ALA A 92 -19.56 -22.47 15.90
CA ALA A 92 -20.63 -22.37 16.91
C ALA A 92 -21.67 -23.49 16.75
N GLU A 93 -22.14 -23.75 15.53
CA GLU A 93 -23.11 -24.81 15.23
C GLU A 93 -22.58 -26.21 15.59
N ARG A 94 -21.28 -26.46 15.36
CA ARG A 94 -20.63 -27.73 15.69
C ARG A 94 -20.53 -27.99 17.19
N TRP A 95 -20.34 -26.95 18.01
CA TRP A 95 -20.24 -27.08 19.47
C TRP A 95 -21.59 -27.08 20.19
N THR A 96 -22.67 -26.69 19.51
CA THR A 96 -24.06 -26.78 20.03
C THR A 96 -24.76 -28.11 19.76
N ARG A 97 -24.09 -29.07 19.12
CA ARG A 97 -24.60 -30.42 18.81
C ARG A 97 -23.86 -31.48 19.62
#